data_AF-A0A960U9H6-F1
#
_entry.id   AF-A0A960U9H6-F1
#
_cell.length_a   1.000
_cell.length_b   1.000
_cell.length_c   1.000
_cell.angle_alpha   90.00
_cell.angle_beta   90.00
_cell.angle_gamma   90.00
#
_symmetry.space_group_name_H-M   'P 1'
#
loop_
_entity.id
_entity.type
_entity.pdbx_description
1 polymer ?
#
loop_
_entity_poly.entity_id
_entity_poly.type
_entity_poly.pdbx_seq_one_letter_code
_entity_poly.pdbx_strand_id
1 'polypeptide(L)'
;MLGIELYVDKYRYYILLLFFLCISTLYPAEILLKQGEMYVVDVISEEAEEIHIRWKGKLYSIPKKHILTIDRAKSGIHDSRKLSKLLLDDGSEIQGTIVENAPDKVTILSSLGYLSIEKKKIKELLNSTDKPELPDEYLDNPGENLKNNLGFFSESGYNTSKKKKKFPIRYGAG
;
A
#
# COMPACT_ATOMS: atom_id res chain seq x y z
N MET A 1 -3.76 17.23 51.08
CA MET A 1 -2.86 16.82 49.97
C MET A 1 -2.45 15.33 50.05
N LEU A 2 -3.26 14.46 50.70
CA LEU A 2 -2.99 13.00 50.82
C LEU A 2 -4.00 12.13 50.04
N GLY A 3 -5.13 12.69 49.63
CA GLY A 3 -6.19 11.94 48.92
C GLY A 3 -5.90 11.69 47.43
N ILE A 4 -5.01 12.48 46.82
CA ILE A 4 -4.68 12.35 45.38
C ILE A 4 -3.70 11.18 45.16
N GLU A 5 -2.72 10.99 46.05
CA GLU A 5 -1.74 9.91 45.91
C GLU A 5 -2.37 8.51 46.05
N LEU A 6 -3.28 8.32 47.03
CA LEU A 6 -3.99 7.05 47.20
C LEU A 6 -4.94 6.73 46.04
N TYR A 7 -5.46 7.74 45.35
CA TYR A 7 -6.34 7.57 44.20
C TYR A 7 -5.57 7.02 42.99
N VAL A 8 -4.36 7.52 42.76
CA VAL A 8 -3.51 7.10 41.62
C VAL A 8 -3.09 5.64 41.72
N ASP A 9 -2.77 5.13 42.92
CA ASP A 9 -2.33 3.74 43.10
C ASP A 9 -3.43 2.70 42.78
N LYS A 10 -4.70 3.02 43.09
CA LYS A 10 -5.83 2.11 42.81
C LYS A 10 -6.08 1.95 41.30
N TYR A 11 -5.90 3.02 40.53
CA TYR A 11 -6.09 3.00 39.07
C TYR A 11 -4.80 2.71 38.31
N ARG A 12 -3.64 2.65 38.97
CA ARG A 12 -2.33 2.41 38.35
C ARG A 12 -2.32 1.15 37.48
N TYR A 13 -2.91 0.06 37.98
CA TYR A 13 -3.02 -1.17 37.22
C TYR A 13 -3.92 -1.04 35.99
N TYR A 14 -5.05 -0.34 36.10
CA TYR A 14 -5.95 -0.07 34.98
C TYR A 14 -5.32 0.84 33.93
N ILE A 15 -4.56 1.85 34.36
CA ILE A 15 -3.81 2.75 33.48
C ILE A 15 -2.73 1.97 32.71
N LEU A 16 -1.99 1.08 33.39
CA LEU A 16 -1.00 0.20 32.76
C LEU A 16 -1.64 -0.79 31.78
N LEU A 17 -2.79 -1.38 32.13
CA LEU A 17 -3.57 -2.26 31.26
C LEU A 17 -4.05 -1.53 29.98
N LEU A 18 -4.55 -0.31 30.15
CA LEU A 18 -5.06 0.52 29.05
C LEU A 18 -3.91 0.99 28.14
N PHE A 19 -2.73 1.25 28.72
CA PHE A 19 -1.51 1.53 27.95
C PHE A 19 -1.05 0.32 27.14
N PHE A 20 -1.10 -0.90 27.72
CA PHE A 20 -0.74 -2.14 27.04
C PHE A 20 -1.70 -2.49 25.88
N LEU A 21 -3.01 -2.25 26.07
CA LEU A 21 -4.02 -2.44 25.02
C LEU A 21 -3.89 -1.44 23.86
N CYS A 22 -3.25 -0.29 24.08
CA CYS A 22 -3.03 0.71 23.05
C CYS A 22 -1.83 0.40 22.14
N ILE A 23 -0.99 -0.59 22.47
CA ILE A 23 0.16 -1.00 21.66
C ILE A 23 -0.29 -1.98 20.57
N SER A 24 -1.34 -1.63 19.80
CA SER A 24 -1.62 -2.36 18.56
C SER A 24 -0.52 -2.00 17.56
N THR A 25 0.54 -2.80 17.55
CA THR A 25 1.65 -2.65 16.62
C THR A 25 1.16 -2.99 15.22
N LEU A 26 0.87 -1.96 14.43
CA LEU A 26 0.85 -2.11 12.98
C LEU A 26 2.28 -2.47 12.56
N TYR A 27 2.43 -3.49 11.73
CA TYR A 27 3.72 -3.92 11.22
C TYR A 27 3.97 -3.20 9.90
N PRO A 28 4.78 -2.14 9.87
CA PRO A 28 5.09 -1.47 8.62
C PRO A 28 5.89 -2.40 7.73
N ALA A 29 5.57 -2.43 6.45
CA ALA A 29 6.29 -3.21 5.45
C ALA A 29 6.29 -2.50 4.10
N GLU A 30 7.34 -2.68 3.31
CA GLU A 30 7.37 -2.30 1.91
C GLU A 30 6.94 -3.50 1.05
N ILE A 31 5.88 -3.32 0.25
CA ILE A 31 5.39 -4.33 -0.67
C ILE A 31 5.74 -3.92 -2.09
N LEU A 32 6.40 -4.81 -2.83
CA LEU A 32 6.67 -4.68 -4.25
C LEU A 32 5.69 -5.56 -5.02
N LEU A 33 4.85 -4.95 -5.86
CA LEU A 33 3.95 -5.63 -6.78
C LEU A 33 4.69 -6.11 -8.02
N LYS A 34 4.17 -7.15 -8.67
CA LYS A 34 4.71 -7.68 -9.95
C LYS A 34 4.71 -6.64 -11.08
N GLN A 35 3.88 -5.61 -10.97
CA GLN A 35 3.80 -4.50 -11.92
C GLN A 35 4.96 -3.49 -11.75
N GLY A 36 5.84 -3.68 -10.76
CA GLY A 36 6.98 -2.80 -10.48
C GLY A 36 6.63 -1.62 -9.57
N GLU A 37 5.47 -1.66 -8.91
CA GLU A 37 5.01 -0.62 -7.99
C GLU A 37 5.32 -1.03 -6.55
N MET A 38 5.85 -0.11 -5.77
CA MET A 38 6.26 -0.29 -4.38
C MET A 38 5.42 0.59 -3.48
N TYR A 39 4.97 0.02 -2.36
CA TYR A 39 4.13 0.71 -1.37
C TYR A 39 4.63 0.42 0.04
N VAL A 40 4.81 1.46 0.85
CA VAL A 40 5.13 1.34 2.27
C VAL A 40 3.82 1.31 3.07
N VAL A 41 3.36 0.14 3.46
CA VAL A 41 2.02 -0.09 4.02
C VAL A 41 2.10 -0.61 5.45
N ASP A 42 0.96 -0.58 6.15
CA ASP A 42 0.83 -1.29 7.42
C ASP A 42 0.18 -2.65 7.19
N VAL A 43 0.84 -3.73 7.57
CA VAL A 43 0.26 -5.08 7.49
C VAL A 43 -0.64 -5.30 8.71
N ILE A 44 -1.89 -5.71 8.45
CA ILE A 44 -2.88 -6.03 9.50
C ILE A 44 -2.90 -7.53 9.76
N SER A 45 -3.08 -8.31 8.70
CA SER A 45 -3.09 -9.78 8.77
C SER A 45 -2.57 -10.35 7.47
N GLU A 46 -1.98 -11.53 7.58
CA GLU A 46 -1.45 -12.28 6.45
C GLU A 46 -2.12 -13.66 6.43
N GLU A 47 -2.93 -13.92 5.42
CA GLU A 47 -3.60 -15.20 5.22
C GLU A 47 -2.80 -16.11 4.28
N ALA A 48 -3.35 -17.27 3.90
CA ALA A 48 -2.66 -18.20 3.01
C ALA A 48 -2.50 -17.63 1.58
N GLU A 49 -3.58 -17.06 1.03
CA GLU A 49 -3.62 -16.60 -0.37
C GLU A 49 -3.59 -15.07 -0.51
N GLU A 50 -3.95 -14.34 0.55
CA GLU A 50 -4.10 -12.88 0.54
C GLU A 50 -3.37 -12.23 1.73
N ILE A 51 -3.11 -10.93 1.62
CA ILE A 51 -2.60 -10.09 2.70
C ILE A 51 -3.52 -8.89 2.87
N HIS A 52 -3.94 -8.63 4.10
CA HIS A 52 -4.72 -7.46 4.45
C HIS A 52 -3.80 -6.36 4.95
N ILE A 53 -3.87 -5.23 4.26
CA ILE A 53 -3.02 -4.08 4.54
C ILE A 53 -3.86 -2.84 4.79
N ARG A 54 -3.28 -1.88 5.49
CA ARG A 54 -3.79 -0.52 5.60
C ARG A 54 -2.89 0.43 4.85
N TRP A 55 -3.50 1.22 3.99
CA TRP A 55 -2.82 2.22 3.19
C TRP A 55 -3.64 3.50 3.15
N LYS A 56 -3.03 4.61 3.56
CA LYS A 56 -3.66 5.94 3.67
C LYS A 56 -5.03 5.91 4.36
N GLY A 57 -5.17 5.08 5.40
CA GLY A 57 -6.39 4.93 6.19
C GLY A 57 -7.47 4.00 5.59
N LYS A 58 -7.24 3.44 4.40
CA LYS A 58 -8.12 2.45 3.77
C LYS A 58 -7.58 1.03 3.96
N LEU A 59 -8.49 0.05 3.96
CA LEU A 59 -8.17 -1.38 4.04
C LEU A 59 -8.13 -1.98 2.64
N TYR A 60 -7.15 -2.81 2.37
CA TYR A 60 -7.01 -3.52 1.11
C TYR A 60 -6.70 -4.98 1.34
N SER A 61 -7.28 -5.87 0.53
CA SER A 61 -6.87 -7.27 0.41
C SER A 61 -6.13 -7.46 -0.92
N ILE A 62 -4.85 -7.83 -0.83
CA ILE A 62 -4.01 -8.07 -2.00
C ILE A 62 -3.70 -9.57 -2.09
N PRO A 63 -4.04 -10.24 -3.21
CA PRO A 63 -3.62 -11.61 -3.43
C PRO A 63 -2.09 -11.71 -3.50
N LYS A 64 -1.50 -12.66 -2.76
CA LYS A 64 -0.04 -12.89 -2.73
C LYS A 64 0.54 -13.17 -4.11
N LYS A 65 -0.27 -13.73 -5.03
CA LYS A 65 0.10 -13.94 -6.44
C LYS A 65 0.44 -12.63 -7.19
N HIS A 66 -0.03 -11.47 -6.74
CA HIS A 66 0.27 -10.16 -7.35
C HIS A 66 1.48 -9.48 -6.69
N ILE A 67 1.93 -10.00 -5.56
CA ILE A 67 3.08 -9.51 -4.81
C ILE A 67 4.33 -10.24 -5.28
N LEU A 68 5.41 -9.48 -5.49
CA LEU A 68 6.73 -10.01 -5.79
C LEU A 68 7.56 -10.16 -4.53
N THR A 69 7.55 -9.17 -3.65
CA THR A 69 8.36 -9.17 -2.42
C THR A 69 7.68 -8.36 -1.32
N ILE A 70 7.86 -8.79 -0.08
CA ILE A 70 7.43 -8.08 1.13
C ILE A 70 8.67 -7.88 1.99
N ASP A 71 9.13 -6.64 2.12
CA ASP A 71 10.26 -6.26 2.96
C ASP A 71 9.74 -5.66 4.27
N ARG A 72 9.90 -6.41 5.37
CA ARG A 72 9.47 -6.01 6.72
C ARG A 72 10.53 -5.20 7.47
N ALA A 73 11.74 -5.04 6.91
CA ALA A 73 12.79 -4.24 7.53
C ALA A 73 12.58 -2.74 7.30
N LYS A 74 11.82 -2.37 6.27
CA LYS A 74 11.51 -0.99 5.93
C LYS A 74 10.27 -0.50 6.65
N SER A 75 10.47 0.44 7.57
CA SER A 75 9.42 1.18 8.25
C SER A 75 9.39 2.65 7.81
N GLY A 76 8.20 3.22 7.62
CA GLY A 76 8.08 4.63 7.27
C GLY A 76 6.63 5.09 7.12
N ILE A 77 6.46 6.37 6.77
CA ILE A 77 5.17 6.94 6.38
C ILE A 77 4.69 6.24 5.10
N HIS A 78 3.37 6.12 4.93
CA HIS A 78 2.79 5.60 3.69
C HIS A 78 3.29 6.37 2.47
N ASP A 79 4.14 5.73 1.67
CA ASP A 79 4.74 6.29 0.44
C ASP A 79 4.78 5.25 -0.68
N SER A 80 4.59 5.73 -1.91
CA SER A 80 4.46 4.89 -3.10
C SER A 80 5.45 5.32 -4.17
N ARG A 81 6.07 4.32 -4.78
CA ARG A 81 7.18 4.48 -5.71
C ARG A 81 7.02 3.51 -6.86
N LYS A 82 7.42 3.93 -8.06
CA LYS A 82 7.45 3.06 -9.23
C LYS A 82 8.88 2.74 -9.60
N LEU A 83 9.14 1.49 -9.96
CA LEU A 83 10.40 1.08 -10.53
C LEU A 83 10.47 1.57 -11.98
N SER A 84 11.43 2.43 -12.25
CA SER A 84 11.71 2.98 -13.56
C SER A 84 12.94 2.31 -14.15
N LYS A 85 12.94 2.20 -15.48
CA LYS A 85 14.09 1.70 -16.24
C LYS A 85 14.52 2.79 -17.20
N LEU A 86 15.81 3.07 -17.22
CA LEU A 86 16.41 4.04 -18.12
C LEU A 86 17.30 3.31 -19.10
N LEU A 87 17.05 3.53 -20.38
CA LEU A 87 17.94 3.12 -21.45
C LEU A 87 18.82 4.31 -21.83
N LEU A 88 20.12 4.14 -21.72
CA LEU A 88 21.10 5.14 -22.13
C LEU A 88 21.44 5.01 -23.62
N ASP A 89 22.06 6.05 -24.19
CA ASP A 89 22.43 6.08 -25.61
C ASP A 89 23.48 5.03 -26.00
N ASP A 90 24.33 4.63 -25.05
CA ASP A 90 25.31 3.56 -25.20
C ASP A 90 24.69 2.15 -25.15
N GLY A 91 23.37 2.06 -24.91
CA GLY A 91 22.63 0.82 -24.75
C GLY A 91 22.61 0.26 -23.33
N SER A 92 23.26 0.91 -22.37
CA SER A 92 23.24 0.50 -20.95
C SER A 92 21.85 0.72 -20.34
N GLU A 93 21.40 -0.19 -19.47
CA GLU A 93 20.14 -0.09 -18.75
C GLU A 93 20.39 0.17 -17.25
N ILE A 94 19.72 1.18 -16.70
CA ILE A 94 19.75 1.50 -15.27
C ILE A 94 18.34 1.31 -14.70
N GLN A 95 18.23 0.52 -13.63
CA GLN A 95 16.97 0.28 -12.93
C GLN A 95 16.99 0.92 -11.54
N GLY A 96 15.89 1.57 -11.17
CA GLY A 96 15.74 2.17 -9.86
C GLY A 96 14.48 3.03 -9.76
N THR A 97 14.35 3.80 -8.69
CA THR A 97 13.24 4.74 -8.51
C THR A 97 13.68 6.16 -8.85
N ILE A 98 12.93 6.86 -9.70
CA ILE A 98 13.18 8.28 -9.98
C ILE A 98 12.85 9.09 -8.72
N VAL A 99 13.86 9.80 -8.19
CA VAL A 99 13.70 10.66 -7.01
C VAL A 99 13.55 12.12 -7.43
N GLU A 100 14.19 12.52 -8.52
CA GLU A 100 14.16 13.88 -9.04
C GLU A 100 14.16 13.86 -10.56
N ASN A 101 13.31 14.68 -11.16
CA ASN A 101 13.23 14.86 -12.62
C ASN A 101 13.38 16.35 -12.94
N ALA A 102 14.64 16.81 -13.04
CA ALA A 102 14.98 18.18 -13.37
C ALA A 102 15.00 18.40 -14.88
N PRO A 103 15.00 19.64 -15.40
CA PRO A 103 14.94 19.91 -16.84
C PRO A 103 16.10 19.32 -17.65
N ASP A 104 17.28 19.20 -17.03
CA ASP A 104 18.56 18.83 -17.65
C ASP A 104 19.09 17.45 -17.18
N LYS A 105 18.65 16.99 -16.01
CA LYS A 105 19.10 15.73 -15.38
C LYS A 105 17.97 14.96 -14.72
N VAL A 106 18.14 13.64 -14.59
CA VAL A 106 17.27 12.75 -13.83
C VAL A 106 18.10 12.09 -12.74
N THR A 107 17.60 12.11 -11.51
CA THR A 107 18.23 11.44 -10.36
C THR A 107 17.45 10.19 -10.01
N ILE A 108 18.13 9.05 -9.98
CA ILE A 108 17.56 7.73 -9.68
C ILE A 108 18.22 7.14 -8.45
N LEU A 109 17.41 6.58 -7.57
CA LEU A 109 17.85 5.71 -6.50
C LEU A 109 17.93 4.27 -7.04
N SER A 110 19.15 3.81 -7.30
CA SER A 110 19.47 2.44 -7.69
C SER A 110 19.91 1.61 -6.47
N SER A 111 20.17 0.31 -6.67
CA SER A 111 20.77 -0.55 -5.64
C SER A 111 22.15 -0.09 -5.18
N LEU A 112 22.87 0.67 -6.02
CA LEU A 112 24.20 1.23 -5.70
C LEU A 112 24.11 2.63 -5.06
N GLY A 113 22.89 3.19 -4.92
CA GLY A 113 22.65 4.52 -4.40
C GLY A 113 22.15 5.50 -5.46
N TYR A 114 22.34 6.80 -5.20
CA TYR A 114 21.85 7.89 -6.04
C TYR A 114 22.74 8.08 -7.27
N LEU A 115 22.13 8.03 -8.44
CA LEU A 115 22.77 8.27 -9.74
C LEU A 115 22.08 9.46 -10.40
N SER A 116 22.86 10.49 -10.75
CA SER A 116 22.37 11.64 -11.51
C SER A 116 22.85 11.53 -12.95
N ILE A 117 21.91 11.48 -13.90
CA ILE A 117 22.17 11.23 -15.31
C ILE A 117 21.63 12.42 -16.10
N GLU A 118 22.46 12.98 -16.98
CA GLU A 118 22.03 14.02 -17.90
C GLU A 118 20.99 13.48 -18.88
N LYS A 119 19.89 14.21 -19.09
CA LYS A 119 18.81 13.79 -20.02
C LYS A 119 19.28 13.59 -21.45
N LYS A 120 20.35 14.27 -21.85
CA LYS A 120 20.97 14.11 -23.17
C LYS A 120 21.57 12.73 -23.42
N LYS A 121 21.86 11.96 -22.36
CA LYS A 121 22.42 10.62 -22.42
C LYS A 121 21.35 9.53 -22.30
N ILE A 122 20.09 9.93 -22.08
CA ILE A 122 18.95 9.04 -21.89
C ILE A 122 18.25 8.90 -23.24
N LYS A 123 18.28 7.69 -23.78
CA LYS A 123 17.58 7.34 -25.00
C LYS A 123 16.09 7.16 -24.76
N GLU A 124 15.74 6.45 -23.68
CA GLU A 124 14.35 6.12 -23.36
C GLU A 124 14.15 6.03 -21.85
N LEU A 125 13.01 6.57 -21.39
CA LEU A 125 12.54 6.44 -20.01
C LEU A 125 11.30 5.56 -19.98
N LEU A 126 11.45 4.37 -19.40
CA LEU A 126 10.36 3.42 -19.23
C LEU A 126 9.79 3.58 -17.82
N ASN A 127 8.49 3.92 -17.77
CA ASN A 127 7.67 4.26 -16.60
C ASN A 127 7.82 5.71 -16.07
N SER A 128 6.67 6.33 -15.80
CA SER A 128 6.57 7.73 -15.36
C SER A 128 6.99 7.93 -13.90
N THR A 129 7.28 9.19 -13.55
CA THR A 129 7.61 9.65 -12.19
C THR A 129 6.37 9.74 -11.28
N ASP A 130 5.17 9.42 -11.79
CA ASP A 130 3.94 9.57 -11.03
C ASP A 130 3.92 8.59 -9.86
N LYS A 131 3.54 9.09 -8.68
CA LYS A 131 3.36 8.24 -7.50
C LYS A 131 2.16 7.32 -7.75
N PRO A 132 2.35 5.99 -7.82
CA PRO A 132 1.25 5.09 -8.10
C PRO A 132 0.28 5.08 -6.91
N GLU A 133 -1.01 4.97 -7.20
CA GLU A 133 -2.02 4.69 -6.17
C GLU A 133 -2.29 3.19 -6.11
N LEU A 134 -2.73 2.70 -4.96
CA LEU A 134 -3.13 1.31 -4.82
C LEU A 134 -4.45 1.10 -5.57
N PRO A 135 -4.52 0.13 -6.51
CA PRO A 135 -5.72 -0.08 -7.31
C PRO A 135 -6.98 -0.33 -6.46
N ASP A 136 -8.09 0.28 -6.86
CA ASP A 136 -9.38 0.13 -6.18
C ASP A 136 -9.91 -1.32 -6.22
N GLU A 137 -9.38 -2.15 -7.12
CA GLU A 137 -9.70 -3.60 -7.19
C GLU A 137 -9.28 -4.37 -5.92
N TYR A 138 -8.30 -3.87 -5.17
CA TYR A 138 -7.88 -4.46 -3.90
C TYR A 138 -8.61 -3.85 -2.71
N LEU A 139 -9.46 -2.84 -2.91
CA LEU A 139 -10.08 -2.12 -1.80
C LEU A 139 -11.09 -3.03 -1.10
N ASP A 140 -10.84 -3.30 0.18
CA ASP A 140 -11.76 -4.07 1.00
C ASP A 140 -12.98 -3.19 1.31
N ASN A 141 -14.12 -3.53 0.71
CA ASN A 141 -15.39 -2.90 1.03
C ASN A 141 -15.96 -3.56 2.30
N PRO A 142 -16.02 -2.84 3.44
CA PRO A 142 -16.54 -3.41 4.69
C PRO A 142 -18.01 -3.84 4.59
N GLY A 143 -18.74 -3.41 3.55
CA GLY A 143 -20.14 -3.78 3.31
C GLY A 143 -20.38 -5.05 2.47
N GLU A 144 -19.37 -5.59 1.80
CA GLU A 144 -19.54 -6.76 0.91
C GLU A 144 -19.31 -8.08 1.66
N ASN A 145 -18.36 -8.09 2.58
CA ASN A 145 -18.01 -9.28 3.40
C ASN A 145 -18.97 -9.56 4.57
N LEU A 146 -19.93 -8.68 4.87
CA LEU A 146 -20.95 -8.92 5.89
C LEU A 146 -22.08 -9.86 5.44
N LYS A 147 -22.15 -10.23 4.16
CA LYS A 147 -23.24 -11.08 3.66
C LYS A 147 -23.14 -12.55 4.05
N ASN A 148 -22.00 -13.02 4.53
CA ASN A 148 -21.78 -14.47 4.68
C ASN A 148 -21.69 -14.98 6.12
N ASN A 149 -21.80 -14.16 7.18
CA ASN A 149 -21.74 -14.74 8.52
C ASN A 149 -22.39 -14.00 9.71
N LEU A 150 -23.39 -13.13 9.55
CA LEU A 150 -24.14 -12.64 10.73
C LEU A 150 -25.61 -12.42 10.40
N GLY A 151 -26.47 -13.27 10.97
CA GLY A 151 -27.91 -13.06 11.02
C GLY A 151 -28.26 -11.89 11.94
N PHE A 152 -29.26 -11.11 11.51
CA PHE A 152 -29.93 -10.00 12.21
C PHE A 152 -29.15 -8.71 12.42
N PHE A 153 -29.27 -7.74 11.51
CA PHE A 153 -29.44 -6.32 11.86
C PHE A 153 -30.27 -5.57 10.81
N SER A 154 -31.13 -4.67 11.30
CA SER A 154 -32.22 -3.98 10.61
C SER A 154 -31.75 -2.95 9.57
N GLU A 155 -32.43 -2.95 8.43
CA GLU A 155 -32.21 -2.09 7.27
C GLU A 155 -32.77 -0.67 7.50
N SER A 156 -31.94 0.36 7.34
CA SER A 156 -32.41 1.72 7.02
C SER A 156 -31.51 2.28 5.92
N GLY A 157 -31.86 1.94 4.68
CA GLY A 157 -31.09 2.29 3.50
C GLY A 157 -31.62 3.54 2.82
N TYR A 158 -30.74 4.51 2.57
CA TYR A 158 -30.83 5.36 1.40
C TYR A 158 -29.71 4.97 0.44
N ASN A 159 -30.10 4.24 -0.60
CA ASN A 159 -29.22 3.69 -1.63
C ASN A 159 -29.30 4.57 -2.89
N THR A 160 -28.20 5.27 -3.23
CA THR A 160 -28.05 5.94 -4.52
C THR A 160 -26.68 5.66 -5.11
N SER A 161 -26.46 4.46 -5.67
CA SER A 161 -25.37 4.29 -6.64
C SER A 161 -25.71 3.29 -7.75
N LYS A 162 -25.57 3.81 -8.97
CA LYS A 162 -26.00 3.24 -10.24
C LYS A 162 -25.22 1.97 -10.59
N LYS A 163 -25.92 0.86 -10.83
CA LYS A 163 -25.38 -0.38 -11.39
C LYS A 163 -24.68 -0.11 -12.73
N LYS A 164 -23.37 -0.36 -12.83
CA LYS A 164 -22.68 -0.43 -14.13
C LYS A 164 -22.95 -1.80 -14.79
N LYS A 165 -23.38 -1.76 -16.04
CA LYS A 165 -23.75 -2.89 -16.89
C LYS A 165 -22.55 -3.84 -17.12
N LYS A 166 -22.76 -5.14 -16.91
CA LYS A 166 -21.88 -6.20 -17.43
C LYS A 166 -21.97 -6.22 -18.96
N PHE A 167 -20.83 -6.19 -19.64
CA PHE A 167 -20.76 -6.40 -21.08
C PHE A 167 -20.96 -7.90 -21.41
N PRO A 168 -21.70 -8.25 -22.47
CA PRO A 168 -21.85 -9.64 -22.89
C PRO A 168 -20.59 -10.13 -23.63
N ILE A 169 -20.09 -11.29 -23.24
CA ILE A 169 -19.06 -12.04 -23.96
C ILE A 169 -19.71 -12.62 -25.22
N ARG A 170 -19.25 -12.20 -26.40
CA ARG A 170 -19.60 -12.84 -27.68
C ARG A 170 -18.62 -13.99 -27.91
N TYR A 171 -19.13 -15.23 -27.88
CA TYR A 171 -18.41 -16.37 -28.46
C TYR A 171 -18.50 -16.28 -29.98
N GLY A 172 -17.34 -16.13 -30.64
CA GLY A 172 -17.23 -16.34 -32.07
C GLY A 172 -17.18 -17.84 -32.35
N ALA A 173 -18.10 -18.33 -33.16
CA ALA A 173 -17.99 -19.62 -33.81
C ALA A 173 -17.07 -19.45 -35.03
N GLY A 174 -16.01 -20.25 -35.08
CA GLY A 174 -15.16 -20.50 -36.24
C GLY A 174 -14.90 -21.99 -36.30
#